data_AF-A0AAV0IJL8-F1
#
_entry.id   AF-A0AAV0IJL8-F1
#
_cell.length_a   1.000
_cell.length_b   1.000
_cell.length_c   1.000
_cell.angle_alpha   90.00
_cell.angle_beta   90.00
_cell.angle_gamma   90.00
#
_symmetry.space_group_name_H-M   'P 1'
#
loop_
_entity.id
_entity.type
_entity.pdbx_description
1 polymer ?
#
loop_
_entity_poly.entity_id
_entity_poly.type
_entity_poly.pdbx_seq_one_letter_code
_entity_poly.pdbx_strand_id
1 'polypeptide(L)'
;MATGAVPASFTGLKTGDTSLGFAKNMDFVRISDVRRIKSGRRKISMIKNSTVELQPASEGSPLLVPRRKYCESVNKTVRRKTSTVMVGNVPLGSDHPIRIQTMTTTDTKDVAATVEQVMKIADQGADIVRITVQGKREADACFDIKNTLVQKNYNIPLVADIHFAPSVALRIAECFDKIRVNPGNFADRRAQFEQLEYTEDDYQKELEHIEQVFTPLVEKCKKYGRAMRIGTNHGSLSDRIMSYYGDSPQGMVESAFEFARICRKLDFHNFVFSMKASNPVIMVQAYRRLVAEMNALGWDYPLHLGVTEAGEGEDGRMKSAIGIGTLLQDGLGDTIRVSLTEAPEKEIDPCKRLANLGMKAAEIQYVSCPSCGRTLFDLQEISAEIREKTSHLPGVSIAIMGCIVNGPGEMADADFGYVGGAPGKIDLYVGKDVVRRAIQMEHATDALIDLIKEHGRWVDPAKEE
;
A
#
# COMPACT_ATOMS: atom_id res chain seq x y z
N MET A 1 55.94 16.82 -18.14
CA MET A 1 56.58 15.56 -17.73
C MET A 1 55.54 14.73 -17.01
N ALA A 2 55.02 13.74 -17.73
CA ALA A 2 55.14 12.30 -17.39
C ALA A 2 54.07 11.86 -16.38
N THR A 3 52.90 11.39 -16.84
CA THR A 3 52.57 9.98 -17.23
C THR A 3 52.57 9.02 -16.05
N GLY A 4 51.42 8.47 -15.66
CA GLY A 4 50.99 7.12 -16.05
C GLY A 4 50.88 6.27 -14.77
N ALA A 5 50.16 5.14 -14.68
CA ALA A 5 49.40 4.39 -15.65
C ALA A 5 48.51 3.38 -14.87
N VAL A 6 47.37 3.03 -15.47
CA VAL A 6 46.59 1.82 -15.19
C VAL A 6 47.34 0.62 -15.79
N PRO A 7 47.36 -0.58 -15.16
CA PRO A 7 47.80 -1.78 -15.84
C PRO A 7 46.63 -2.43 -16.60
N ALA A 8 46.91 -2.72 -17.86
CA ALA A 8 46.09 -3.50 -18.77
C ALA A 8 46.32 -5.02 -18.61
N SER A 9 45.34 -5.76 -19.14
CA SER A 9 45.40 -7.09 -19.76
C SER A 9 46.79 -7.68 -20.10
N PHE A 10 46.96 -9.01 -19.99
CA PHE A 10 47.11 -9.95 -21.13
C PHE A 10 47.38 -11.43 -20.68
N THR A 11 46.60 -12.35 -21.27
CA THR A 11 46.90 -13.71 -21.79
C THR A 11 47.68 -14.78 -21.01
N GLY A 12 47.05 -15.97 -20.94
CA GLY A 12 47.47 -17.14 -21.76
C GLY A 12 47.89 -18.39 -20.99
N LEU A 13 47.27 -19.56 -21.29
CA LEU A 13 47.97 -20.86 -21.48
C LEU A 13 47.03 -22.03 -21.85
N LYS A 14 47.24 -22.50 -23.09
CA LYS A 14 47.31 -23.88 -23.64
C LYS A 14 46.26 -24.97 -23.33
N THR A 15 45.76 -25.47 -24.46
CA THR A 15 45.23 -26.78 -24.86
C THR A 15 45.85 -28.03 -24.22
N GLY A 16 44.98 -29.03 -23.97
CA GLY A 16 45.31 -30.45 -23.89
C GLY A 16 44.10 -31.28 -24.33
N ASP A 17 44.22 -31.96 -25.48
CA ASP A 17 43.24 -32.90 -26.03
C ASP A 17 43.10 -34.15 -25.16
N THR A 18 41.89 -34.71 -25.07
CA THR A 18 41.62 -36.13 -25.36
C THR A 18 40.12 -36.39 -25.44
N SER A 19 39.68 -36.75 -26.64
CA SER A 19 38.34 -37.21 -27.02
C SER A 19 38.09 -38.67 -26.63
N LEU A 20 36.87 -39.01 -26.21
CA LEU A 20 36.12 -40.24 -26.60
C LEU A 20 34.78 -40.30 -25.86
N GLY A 21 33.66 -40.50 -26.57
CA GLY A 21 32.47 -41.12 -25.98
C GLY A 21 31.08 -40.54 -26.28
N PHE A 22 30.58 -40.77 -27.49
CA PHE A 22 29.18 -41.11 -27.85
C PHE A 22 27.97 -40.23 -27.44
N ALA A 23 27.26 -39.83 -28.49
CA ALA A 23 25.98 -39.13 -28.54
C ALA A 23 24.76 -39.97 -28.13
N LYS A 24 23.69 -39.28 -27.68
CA LYS A 24 22.28 -39.55 -28.06
C LYS A 24 21.33 -38.40 -27.66
N ASN A 25 20.69 -37.84 -28.69
CA ASN A 25 19.35 -37.24 -28.82
C ASN A 25 18.70 -36.41 -27.69
N MET A 26 18.36 -35.16 -28.03
CA MET A 26 17.14 -34.48 -27.58
C MET A 26 16.40 -33.93 -28.81
N ASP A 27 15.14 -34.34 -28.95
CA ASP A 27 14.22 -33.94 -30.02
C ASP A 27 13.76 -32.48 -29.86
N PHE A 28 13.96 -31.67 -30.91
CA PHE A 28 13.27 -30.40 -31.09
C PHE A 28 12.20 -30.56 -32.17
N VAL A 29 10.93 -30.55 -31.77
CA VAL A 29 9.79 -30.52 -32.70
C VAL A 29 9.70 -29.12 -33.31
N ARG A 30 9.91 -29.05 -34.62
CA ARG A 30 9.78 -27.86 -35.46
C ARG A 30 8.44 -27.96 -36.17
N ILE A 31 7.46 -27.13 -35.81
CA ILE A 31 6.23 -26.95 -36.60
C ILE A 31 6.32 -25.59 -37.29
N SER A 32 6.58 -25.64 -38.59
CA SER A 32 6.47 -24.53 -39.53
C SER A 32 5.05 -24.46 -40.09
N ASP A 33 4.48 -23.27 -40.21
CA ASP A 33 3.60 -22.93 -41.33
C ASP A 33 3.49 -21.40 -41.49
N VAL A 34 4.34 -20.84 -42.37
CA VAL A 34 4.24 -19.45 -42.83
C VAL A 34 3.60 -19.44 -44.22
N ARG A 35 2.31 -19.14 -44.29
CA ARG A 35 1.63 -18.86 -45.57
C ARG A 35 1.85 -17.40 -45.98
N ARG A 36 2.56 -17.21 -47.10
CA ARG A 36 2.67 -15.95 -47.85
C ARG A 36 1.28 -15.46 -48.31
N ILE A 37 0.92 -14.21 -48.00
CA ILE A 37 -0.18 -13.49 -48.66
C ILE A 37 0.38 -12.24 -49.34
N LYS A 38 0.00 -12.07 -50.61
CA LYS A 38 0.45 -11.05 -51.57
C LYS A 38 0.00 -9.64 -51.17
N SER A 39 0.88 -8.66 -51.38
CA SER A 39 0.60 -7.23 -51.22
C SER A 39 -0.27 -6.68 -52.36
N GLY A 40 -1.46 -6.17 -52.04
CA GLY A 40 -2.28 -5.35 -52.94
C GLY A 40 -2.50 -3.96 -52.33
N ARG A 41 -2.14 -2.91 -53.07
CA ARG A 41 -2.41 -1.50 -52.70
C ARG A 41 -3.91 -1.26 -52.57
N ARG A 42 -4.38 -0.79 -51.42
CA ARG A 42 -5.70 -0.14 -51.26
C ARG A 42 -5.54 1.27 -50.71
N LYS A 43 -6.22 2.21 -51.36
CA LYS A 43 -6.33 3.63 -51.00
C LYS A 43 -6.89 3.78 -49.58
N ILE A 44 -6.27 4.65 -48.77
CA ILE A 44 -6.79 5.06 -47.46
C ILE A 44 -7.72 6.25 -47.69
N SER A 45 -9.02 6.07 -47.44
CA SER A 45 -9.98 7.16 -47.28
C SER A 45 -10.10 7.49 -45.78
N MET A 46 -9.88 8.75 -45.41
CA MET A 46 -10.14 9.26 -44.05
C MET A 46 -11.62 9.10 -43.71
N ILE A 47 -11.93 8.40 -42.61
CA ILE A 47 -13.28 8.33 -42.04
C ILE A 47 -13.32 9.21 -40.79
N LYS A 48 -14.29 10.14 -40.78
CA LYS A 48 -14.61 11.06 -39.67
C LYS A 48 -15.00 10.29 -38.40
N ASN A 49 -14.61 10.85 -37.24
CA ASN A 49 -15.04 10.38 -35.92
C ASN A 49 -16.57 10.28 -35.84
N SER A 50 -17.05 9.05 -35.65
CA SER A 50 -18.36 8.76 -35.08
C SER A 50 -18.11 7.95 -33.81
N THR A 51 -18.82 8.30 -32.74
CA THR A 51 -18.81 7.63 -31.45
C THR A 51 -19.33 6.20 -31.66
N VAL A 52 -18.41 5.24 -31.69
CA VAL A 52 -18.74 3.81 -31.78
C VAL A 52 -18.57 3.21 -30.39
N GLU A 53 -19.68 2.89 -29.73
CA GLU A 53 -19.67 1.93 -28.63
C GLU A 53 -19.12 0.61 -29.17
N LEU A 54 -17.99 0.17 -28.62
CA LEU A 54 -17.36 -1.10 -28.96
C LEU A 54 -18.29 -2.24 -28.56
N GLN A 55 -18.90 -2.90 -29.55
CA GLN A 55 -19.59 -4.16 -29.31
C GLN A 55 -18.59 -5.32 -29.16
N PRO A 56 -18.91 -6.32 -28.32
CA PRO A 56 -18.04 -7.47 -28.07
C PRO A 56 -17.77 -8.27 -29.36
N ALA A 57 -16.54 -8.79 -29.49
CA ALA A 57 -16.07 -9.49 -30.67
C ALA A 57 -16.72 -10.88 -30.92
N SER A 58 -17.53 -11.39 -29.98
CA SER A 58 -18.35 -12.59 -30.19
C SER A 58 -19.46 -12.72 -29.15
N GLU A 59 -20.67 -13.10 -29.58
CA GLU A 59 -21.74 -13.56 -28.69
C GLU A 59 -21.44 -15.00 -28.23
N GLY A 60 -21.48 -15.24 -26.91
CA GLY A 60 -21.52 -16.62 -26.36
C GLY A 60 -20.23 -17.19 -25.77
N SER A 61 -19.21 -16.38 -25.44
CA SER A 61 -18.08 -16.86 -24.63
C SER A 61 -18.21 -16.41 -23.18
N PRO A 62 -18.41 -17.31 -22.19
CA PRO A 62 -18.34 -16.95 -20.78
C PRO A 62 -16.85 -16.85 -20.39
N LEU A 63 -16.14 -15.85 -20.92
CA LEU A 63 -14.73 -15.62 -20.61
C LEU A 63 -14.53 -14.29 -19.87
N LEU A 64 -15.39 -14.05 -18.89
CA LEU A 64 -15.03 -13.30 -17.70
C LEU A 64 -15.56 -14.11 -16.53
N VAL A 65 -14.75 -15.02 -15.98
CA VAL A 65 -15.00 -15.52 -14.61
C VAL A 65 -15.16 -14.26 -13.76
N PRO A 66 -16.30 -14.03 -13.07
CA PRO A 66 -16.42 -12.86 -12.24
C PRO A 66 -15.32 -12.95 -11.18
N ARG A 67 -14.26 -12.15 -11.35
CA ARG A 67 -13.28 -11.97 -10.28
C ARG A 67 -14.08 -11.47 -9.09
N ARG A 68 -14.05 -12.21 -7.98
CA ARG A 68 -14.75 -11.81 -6.75
C ARG A 68 -14.36 -10.36 -6.46
N LYS A 69 -15.37 -9.50 -6.28
CA LYS A 69 -15.20 -8.06 -6.15
C LYS A 69 -14.37 -7.76 -4.90
N TYR A 70 -13.20 -7.16 -5.10
CA TYR A 70 -12.28 -6.76 -4.01
C TYR A 70 -12.16 -5.25 -3.84
N CYS A 71 -12.56 -4.46 -4.84
CA CYS A 71 -12.57 -3.00 -4.80
C CYS A 71 -13.87 -2.48 -5.40
N GLU A 72 -14.22 -1.24 -5.08
CA GLU A 72 -15.44 -0.60 -5.58
C GLU A 72 -15.30 -0.17 -7.05
N SER A 73 -14.10 0.24 -7.46
CA SER A 73 -13.78 0.63 -8.82
C SER A 73 -12.32 0.34 -9.14
N VAL A 74 -12.06 -0.07 -10.38
CA VAL A 74 -10.70 -0.29 -10.91
C VAL A 74 -10.15 0.94 -11.64
N ASN A 75 -10.99 1.96 -11.88
CA ASN A 75 -10.64 3.17 -12.62
C ASN A 75 -10.70 4.43 -11.74
N LYS A 76 -11.20 4.32 -10.50
CA LYS A 76 -11.29 5.39 -9.52
C LYS A 76 -10.98 4.82 -8.15
N THR A 77 -10.18 5.52 -7.38
CA THR A 77 -9.94 5.14 -5.99
C THR A 77 -11.15 5.52 -5.15
N VAL A 78 -11.88 4.51 -4.70
CA VAL A 78 -13.04 4.66 -3.80
C VAL A 78 -12.74 3.89 -2.54
N ARG A 79 -12.64 4.61 -1.42
CA ARG A 79 -12.30 4.00 -0.14
C ARG A 79 -13.35 2.94 0.25
N ARG A 80 -12.88 1.72 0.51
CA ARG A 80 -13.71 0.61 0.97
C ARG A 80 -14.38 0.99 2.29
N LYS A 81 -15.68 0.70 2.40
CA LYS A 81 -16.41 0.86 3.66
C LYS A 81 -16.00 -0.19 4.68
N THR A 82 -15.64 0.26 5.87
CA THR A 82 -15.18 -0.57 6.98
C THR A 82 -15.79 -0.13 8.30
N SER A 83 -16.01 -1.07 9.20
CA SER A 83 -16.47 -0.79 10.56
C SER A 83 -15.41 0.00 11.36
N THR A 84 -15.84 0.76 12.36
CA THR A 84 -14.90 1.48 13.23
C THR A 84 -14.41 0.55 14.36
N VAL A 85 -13.09 0.41 14.47
CA VAL A 85 -12.37 -0.26 15.55
C VAL A 85 -11.69 0.79 16.42
N MET A 86 -11.88 0.71 17.74
CA MET A 86 -11.27 1.64 18.69
C MET A 86 -9.96 1.08 19.21
N VAL A 87 -8.86 1.80 18.96
CA VAL A 87 -7.53 1.50 19.51
C VAL A 87 -7.21 2.55 20.57
N GLY A 88 -7.56 2.26 21.81
CA GLY A 88 -7.52 3.27 22.87
C GLY A 88 -8.46 4.42 22.52
N ASN A 89 -7.93 5.64 22.44
CA ASN A 89 -8.67 6.83 22.01
C ASN A 89 -8.64 7.09 20.48
N VAL A 90 -7.96 6.25 19.69
CA VAL A 90 -7.81 6.45 18.24
C VAL A 90 -8.82 5.56 17.48
N PRO A 91 -9.78 6.16 16.76
CA PRO A 91 -10.70 5.40 15.91
C PRO A 91 -10.03 5.06 14.57
N LEU A 92 -10.24 3.82 14.13
CA LEU A 92 -9.69 3.25 12.90
C LEU A 92 -10.84 2.65 12.07
N GLY A 93 -10.98 3.08 10.81
CA GLY A 93 -12.03 2.61 9.89
C GLY A 93 -12.30 3.63 8.78
N SER A 94 -13.27 3.35 7.90
CA SER A 94 -13.48 4.10 6.66
C SER A 94 -14.01 5.51 6.85
N ASP A 95 -14.53 5.81 8.04
CA ASP A 95 -15.03 7.13 8.41
C ASP A 95 -13.95 8.01 9.09
N HIS A 96 -12.74 7.47 9.27
CA HIS A 96 -11.62 8.14 9.94
C HIS A 96 -10.40 8.21 9.02
N PRO A 97 -9.49 9.19 9.16
CA PRO A 97 -8.25 9.21 8.38
C PRO A 97 -7.45 7.90 8.49
N ILE A 98 -6.70 7.57 7.45
CA ILE A 98 -5.78 6.43 7.47
C ILE A 98 -4.73 6.65 8.57
N ARG A 99 -4.72 5.77 9.58
CA ARG A 99 -3.86 5.92 10.76
C ARG A 99 -2.42 5.51 10.47
N ILE A 100 -1.47 6.29 10.95
CA ILE A 100 -0.03 6.06 10.79
C ILE A 100 0.49 5.32 12.01
N GLN A 101 1.17 4.19 11.81
CA GLN A 101 1.81 3.45 12.89
C GLN A 101 3.28 3.20 12.59
N THR A 102 4.06 3.07 13.66
CA THR A 102 5.42 2.56 13.62
C THR A 102 5.65 1.59 14.78
N MET A 103 6.87 1.13 14.99
CA MET A 103 7.23 0.19 16.04
C MET A 103 8.56 0.58 16.66
N THR A 104 8.65 0.52 17.98
CA THR A 104 9.91 0.77 18.70
C THR A 104 10.97 -0.25 18.33
N THR A 105 12.24 0.16 18.47
CA THR A 105 13.42 -0.68 18.25
C THR A 105 14.25 -0.88 19.52
N THR A 106 13.90 -0.17 20.61
CA THR A 106 14.51 -0.34 21.93
C THR A 106 14.20 -1.71 22.54
N ASP A 107 15.08 -2.19 23.41
CA ASP A 107 14.73 -3.32 24.29
C ASP A 107 13.60 -2.86 25.22
N THR A 108 12.46 -3.57 25.19
CA THR A 108 11.28 -3.23 25.98
C THR A 108 11.52 -3.28 27.49
N LYS A 109 12.54 -4.03 27.96
CA LYS A 109 12.93 -3.99 29.37
C LYS A 109 13.61 -2.67 29.76
N ASP A 110 14.15 -1.93 28.80
CA ASP A 110 14.63 -0.57 29.02
C ASP A 110 13.45 0.40 28.94
N VAL A 111 12.78 0.57 30.10
CA VAL A 111 11.61 1.42 30.25
C VAL A 111 11.94 2.86 29.85
N ALA A 112 13.08 3.39 30.28
CA ALA A 112 13.45 4.79 30.04
C ALA A 112 13.65 5.05 28.55
N ALA A 113 14.46 4.22 27.88
CA ALA A 113 14.72 4.36 26.44
C ALA A 113 13.44 4.15 25.62
N THR A 114 12.60 3.18 26.00
CA THR A 114 11.35 2.91 25.28
C THR A 114 10.35 4.05 25.44
N VAL A 115 10.22 4.63 26.64
CA VAL A 115 9.38 5.82 26.87
C VAL A 115 9.85 7.00 26.02
N GLU A 116 11.16 7.29 26.01
CA GLU A 116 11.73 8.38 25.21
C GLU A 116 11.48 8.18 23.72
N GLN A 117 11.69 6.96 23.20
CA GLN A 117 11.44 6.67 21.79
C GLN A 117 9.95 6.78 21.43
N VAL A 118 9.04 6.32 22.31
CA VAL A 118 7.60 6.46 22.10
C VAL A 118 7.18 7.93 22.07
N MET A 119 7.70 8.76 22.98
CA MET A 119 7.43 10.20 22.98
C MET A 119 7.90 10.85 21.68
N LYS A 120 9.13 10.57 21.25
CA LYS A 120 9.69 11.09 20.00
C LYS A 120 8.87 10.68 18.77
N ILE A 121 8.40 9.44 18.73
CA ILE A 121 7.52 8.94 17.67
C ILE A 121 6.16 9.67 17.69
N ALA A 122 5.58 9.89 18.89
CA ALA A 122 4.32 10.60 19.06
C ALA A 122 4.44 12.07 18.61
N ASP A 123 5.53 12.75 18.99
CA ASP A 123 5.81 14.15 18.62
C ASP A 123 5.98 14.33 17.11
N GLN A 124 6.43 13.28 16.40
CA GLN A 124 6.48 13.26 14.93
C GLN A 124 5.13 12.94 14.28
N GLY A 125 4.08 12.72 15.07
CA GLY A 125 2.71 12.54 14.60
C GLY A 125 2.39 11.14 14.09
N ALA A 126 2.94 10.10 14.72
CA ALA A 126 2.36 8.75 14.62
C ALA A 126 1.06 8.69 15.43
N ASP A 127 0.05 7.97 14.94
CA ASP A 127 -1.21 7.79 15.66
C ASP A 127 -1.12 6.65 16.69
N ILE A 128 -0.30 5.62 16.42
CA ILE A 128 -0.24 4.38 17.21
C ILE A 128 1.19 3.85 17.22
N VAL A 129 1.67 3.37 18.37
CA VAL A 129 3.02 2.79 18.50
C VAL A 129 2.96 1.33 18.89
N ARG A 130 3.72 0.50 18.18
CA ARG A 130 3.87 -0.92 18.51
C ARG A 130 5.15 -1.18 19.29
N ILE A 131 5.08 -2.08 20.27
CA ILE A 131 6.22 -2.50 21.11
C ILE A 131 6.25 -4.03 21.11
N THR A 132 7.44 -4.62 21.00
CA THR A 132 7.62 -6.08 21.06
C THR A 132 7.46 -6.59 22.49
N VAL A 133 6.71 -7.67 22.69
CA VAL A 133 6.60 -8.28 24.03
C VAL A 133 6.69 -9.79 23.90
N GLN A 134 7.87 -10.34 24.22
CA GLN A 134 8.16 -11.75 24.03
C GLN A 134 8.07 -12.56 25.32
N GLY A 135 8.28 -11.93 26.48
CA GLY A 135 8.33 -12.60 27.77
C GLY A 135 7.65 -11.83 28.89
N LYS A 136 7.68 -12.44 30.08
CA LYS A 136 7.05 -11.87 31.27
C LYS A 136 7.73 -10.58 31.74
N ARG A 137 9.06 -10.47 31.57
CA ARG A 137 9.80 -9.26 31.99
C ARG A 137 9.48 -8.06 31.11
N GLU A 138 9.40 -8.26 29.80
CA GLU A 138 8.93 -7.25 28.85
C GLU A 138 7.49 -6.86 29.17
N ALA A 139 6.66 -7.84 29.56
CA ALA A 139 5.28 -7.59 29.94
C ALA A 139 5.15 -6.75 31.22
N ASP A 140 6.01 -7.00 32.21
CA ASP A 140 6.08 -6.20 33.43
C ASP A 140 6.53 -4.76 33.10
N ALA A 141 7.57 -4.61 32.28
CA ALA A 141 8.06 -3.30 31.83
C ALA A 141 7.00 -2.48 31.06
N CYS A 142 6.10 -3.14 30.32
CA CYS A 142 5.00 -2.48 29.61
C CYS A 142 4.04 -1.72 30.54
N PHE A 143 3.81 -2.20 31.78
CA PHE A 143 3.02 -1.44 32.76
C PHE A 143 3.74 -0.15 33.16
N ASP A 144 5.04 -0.23 33.44
CA ASP A 144 5.85 0.94 33.81
C ASP A 144 5.94 1.94 32.64
N ILE A 145 6.12 1.45 31.41
CA ILE A 145 6.12 2.27 30.18
C ILE A 145 4.78 3.03 30.05
N LYS A 146 3.65 2.32 30.11
CA LYS A 146 2.31 2.94 29.95
C LYS A 146 2.07 3.96 31.07
N ASN A 147 2.37 3.62 32.32
CA ASN A 147 2.20 4.52 33.46
C ASN A 147 3.06 5.79 33.33
N THR A 148 4.32 5.63 32.93
CA THR A 148 5.25 6.76 32.75
C THR A 148 4.80 7.68 31.62
N LEU A 149 4.33 7.12 30.49
CA LEU A 149 3.80 7.92 29.37
C LEU A 149 2.58 8.74 29.80
N VAL A 150 1.63 8.13 30.52
CA VAL A 150 0.45 8.83 31.03
C VAL A 150 0.84 9.94 32.02
N GLN A 151 1.78 9.69 32.93
CA GLN A 151 2.30 10.73 33.84
C GLN A 151 2.97 11.90 33.12
N LYS A 152 3.57 11.63 31.96
CA LYS A 152 4.14 12.65 31.06
C LYS A 152 3.11 13.26 30.10
N ASN A 153 1.82 12.93 30.25
CA ASN A 153 0.71 13.38 29.40
C ASN A 153 0.77 12.91 27.93
N TYR A 154 1.42 11.77 27.68
CA TYR A 154 1.41 11.08 26.39
C TYR A 154 0.37 9.97 26.37
N ASN A 155 -0.70 10.18 25.60
CA ASN A 155 -1.84 9.25 25.51
C ASN A 155 -1.86 8.43 24.21
N ILE A 156 -0.72 8.34 23.50
CA ILE A 156 -0.63 7.57 22.28
C ILE A 156 -0.96 6.08 22.54
N PRO A 157 -1.85 5.46 21.76
CA PRO A 157 -2.18 4.05 21.93
C PRO A 157 -0.99 3.13 21.69
N LEU A 158 -0.84 2.14 22.55
CA LEU A 158 0.22 1.14 22.49
C LEU A 158 -0.31 -0.22 22.01
N VAL A 159 0.45 -0.83 21.10
CA VAL A 159 0.16 -2.15 20.54
C VAL A 159 1.23 -3.15 20.99
N ALA A 160 0.81 -4.28 21.53
CA ALA A 160 1.71 -5.36 21.90
C ALA A 160 1.93 -6.31 20.73
N ASP A 161 3.18 -6.49 20.31
CA ASP A 161 3.56 -7.49 19.30
C ASP A 161 3.93 -8.80 19.97
N ILE A 162 2.95 -9.70 20.09
CA ILE A 162 3.12 -11.01 20.74
C ILE A 162 3.45 -12.08 19.70
N HIS A 163 4.43 -12.93 20.04
CA HIS A 163 4.76 -14.14 19.31
C HIS A 163 4.84 -15.31 20.30
N PHE A 164 4.26 -16.47 19.98
CA PHE A 164 4.40 -17.75 20.72
C PHE A 164 4.04 -17.77 22.23
N ALA A 165 3.41 -16.72 22.79
CA ALA A 165 3.21 -16.60 24.24
C ALA A 165 1.79 -16.14 24.64
N PRO A 166 0.80 -17.05 24.67
CA PRO A 166 -0.58 -16.73 25.07
C PRO A 166 -0.69 -16.13 26.48
N SER A 167 0.09 -16.63 27.44
CA SER A 167 0.11 -16.12 28.83
C SER A 167 0.57 -14.65 28.91
N VAL A 168 1.53 -14.27 28.06
CA VAL A 168 2.03 -12.89 27.94
C VAL A 168 0.95 -11.99 27.31
N ALA A 169 0.29 -12.47 26.25
CA ALA A 169 -0.82 -11.73 25.63
C ALA A 169 -1.94 -11.42 26.63
N LEU A 170 -2.30 -12.40 27.46
CA LEU A 170 -3.29 -12.21 28.51
C LEU A 170 -2.85 -11.14 29.51
N ARG A 171 -1.61 -11.16 29.96
CA ARG A 171 -1.10 -10.13 30.90
C ARG A 171 -1.16 -8.74 30.28
N ILE A 172 -0.72 -8.60 29.04
CA ILE A 172 -0.62 -7.29 28.37
C ILE A 172 -1.98 -6.69 27.99
N ALA A 173 -3.01 -7.51 27.78
CA ALA A 173 -4.37 -7.03 27.54
C ALA A 173 -4.91 -6.15 28.70
N GLU A 174 -4.31 -6.20 29.88
CA GLU A 174 -4.67 -5.34 31.02
C GLU A 174 -4.13 -3.92 30.87
N CYS A 175 -2.96 -3.71 30.23
CA CYS A 175 -2.30 -2.40 30.16
C CYS A 175 -2.28 -1.74 28.78
N PHE A 176 -2.21 -2.52 27.69
CA PHE A 176 -2.10 -1.97 26.33
C PHE A 176 -3.43 -1.90 25.62
N ASP A 177 -3.51 -1.02 24.63
CA ASP A 177 -4.74 -0.65 23.94
C ASP A 177 -5.11 -1.67 22.85
N LYS A 178 -4.11 -2.39 22.32
CA LYS A 178 -4.29 -3.38 21.26
C LYS A 178 -3.28 -4.52 21.33
N ILE A 179 -3.73 -5.72 21.00
CA ILE A 179 -2.87 -6.91 20.91
C ILE A 179 -2.73 -7.35 19.46
N ARG A 180 -1.50 -7.55 18.99
CA ARG A 180 -1.23 -8.20 17.72
C ARG A 180 -1.06 -9.69 17.95
N VAL A 181 -1.83 -10.48 17.23
CA VAL A 181 -1.71 -11.93 17.16
C VAL A 181 -1.26 -12.35 15.76
N ASN A 182 -0.34 -13.32 15.69
CA ASN A 182 0.05 -13.98 14.46
C ASN A 182 -0.53 -15.40 14.46
N PRO A 183 -1.55 -15.69 13.63
CA PRO A 183 -2.19 -16.99 13.59
C PRO A 183 -1.24 -18.19 13.51
N GLY A 184 -0.25 -18.14 12.61
CA GLY A 184 0.65 -19.27 12.36
C GLY A 184 1.65 -19.59 13.47
N ASN A 185 1.65 -18.83 14.58
CA ASN A 185 2.50 -19.12 15.72
C ASN A 185 1.92 -18.79 17.10
N PHE A 186 0.63 -18.48 17.19
CA PHE A 186 0.02 -18.14 18.47
C PHE A 186 -0.36 -19.38 19.29
N ALA A 187 -1.09 -20.30 18.67
CA ALA A 187 -1.49 -21.58 19.25
C ALA A 187 -0.56 -22.71 18.80
N ASP A 188 -0.10 -22.63 17.54
CA ASP A 188 0.77 -23.63 16.95
C ASP A 188 2.21 -23.52 17.49
N ARG A 189 2.90 -24.66 17.58
CA ARG A 189 4.35 -24.67 17.77
C ARG A 189 5.02 -24.02 16.56
N ARG A 190 6.27 -23.60 16.72
CA ARG A 190 7.05 -23.08 15.59
C ARG A 190 7.06 -24.11 14.46
N ALA A 191 6.60 -23.69 13.28
CA ALA A 191 6.56 -24.51 12.08
C ALA A 191 7.91 -25.21 11.87
N GLN A 192 7.85 -26.54 11.69
CA GLN A 192 9.04 -27.35 11.43
C GLN A 192 9.27 -27.52 9.92
N PHE A 193 8.34 -27.04 9.07
CA PHE A 193 8.38 -27.17 7.61
C PHE A 193 8.46 -28.63 7.15
N GLU A 194 7.95 -29.55 7.97
CA GLU A 194 7.77 -30.95 7.60
C GLU A 194 6.48 -31.08 6.80
N GLN A 195 6.50 -31.82 5.69
CA GLN A 195 5.27 -32.16 4.97
C GLN A 195 4.52 -33.22 5.78
N LEU A 196 3.56 -32.75 6.56
CA LEU A 196 2.61 -33.60 7.27
C LEU A 196 1.38 -33.81 6.39
N GLU A 197 1.01 -35.07 6.16
CA GLU A 197 -0.30 -35.41 5.63
C GLU A 197 -1.33 -35.24 6.76
N TYR A 198 -2.23 -34.27 6.59
CA TYR A 198 -3.33 -34.07 7.52
C TYR A 198 -4.57 -34.77 6.99
N THR A 199 -5.22 -35.55 7.86
CA THR A 199 -6.61 -35.94 7.61
C THR A 199 -7.55 -34.80 7.98
N GLU A 200 -8.77 -34.82 7.45
CA GLU A 200 -9.79 -33.83 7.80
C GLU A 200 -10.09 -33.80 9.32
N ASP A 201 -10.01 -34.96 9.97
CA ASP A 201 -10.18 -35.10 11.42
C ASP A 201 -9.03 -34.44 12.20
N ASP A 202 -7.78 -34.58 11.71
CA ASP A 202 -6.62 -33.91 12.30
C ASP A 202 -6.73 -32.39 12.15
N TYR A 203 -7.15 -31.91 10.98
CA TYR A 203 -7.37 -30.49 10.75
C TYR A 203 -8.42 -29.91 11.71
N GLN A 204 -9.53 -30.62 11.89
CA GLN A 204 -10.59 -30.20 12.81
C GLN A 204 -10.13 -30.16 14.27
N LYS A 205 -9.35 -31.14 14.72
CA LYS A 205 -8.76 -31.15 16.07
C LYS A 205 -7.81 -29.97 16.31
N GLU A 206 -7.03 -29.59 15.30
CA GLU A 206 -6.17 -28.41 15.37
C GLU A 206 -7.00 -27.12 15.50
N LEU A 207 -8.11 -27.00 14.77
CA LEU A 207 -9.02 -25.86 14.92
C LEU A 207 -9.62 -25.77 16.33
N GLU A 208 -10.02 -26.90 16.90
CA GLU A 208 -10.52 -26.96 18.28
C GLU A 208 -9.45 -26.55 19.29
N HIS A 209 -8.20 -26.96 19.08
CA HIS A 209 -7.08 -26.56 19.93
C HIS A 209 -6.82 -25.04 19.86
N ILE A 210 -6.82 -24.47 18.65
CA ILE A 210 -6.68 -23.01 18.46
C ILE A 210 -7.79 -22.28 19.19
N GLU A 211 -9.04 -22.74 19.07
CA GLU A 211 -10.17 -22.15 19.77
C GLU A 211 -9.97 -22.15 21.28
N GLN A 212 -9.55 -23.29 21.86
CA GLN A 212 -9.28 -23.39 23.30
C GLN A 212 -8.18 -22.42 23.77
N VAL A 213 -7.10 -22.29 23.02
CA VAL A 213 -5.95 -21.44 23.39
C VAL A 213 -6.24 -19.94 23.17
N PHE A 214 -7.02 -19.61 22.14
CA PHE A 214 -7.27 -18.23 21.74
C PHE A 214 -8.46 -17.59 22.45
N THR A 215 -9.49 -18.37 22.79
CA THR A 215 -10.70 -17.89 23.48
C THR A 215 -10.41 -17.04 24.72
N PRO A 216 -9.50 -17.43 25.65
CA PRO A 216 -9.18 -16.61 26.82
C PRO A 216 -8.70 -15.20 26.46
N LEU A 217 -7.95 -15.04 25.36
CA LEU A 217 -7.47 -13.73 24.93
C LEU A 217 -8.60 -12.89 24.35
N VAL A 218 -9.49 -13.50 23.54
CA VAL A 218 -10.64 -12.81 22.97
C VAL A 218 -11.55 -12.28 24.08
N GLU A 219 -11.91 -13.12 25.05
CA GLU A 219 -12.72 -12.73 26.21
C GLU A 219 -12.08 -11.61 27.03
N LYS A 220 -10.75 -11.69 27.22
CA LYS A 220 -10.02 -10.65 27.95
C LYS A 220 -9.98 -9.33 27.19
N CYS A 221 -9.76 -9.37 25.87
CA CYS A 221 -9.84 -8.18 25.02
C CYS A 221 -11.25 -7.58 25.04
N LYS A 222 -12.30 -8.42 24.97
CA LYS A 222 -13.70 -7.98 25.09
C LYS A 222 -13.96 -7.29 26.43
N LYS A 223 -13.52 -7.90 27.54
CA LYS A 223 -13.67 -7.37 28.91
C LYS A 223 -13.03 -5.99 29.09
N TYR A 224 -11.81 -5.80 28.59
CA TYR A 224 -11.06 -4.55 28.77
C TYR A 224 -11.22 -3.55 27.59
N GLY A 225 -12.09 -3.85 26.62
CA GLY A 225 -12.30 -2.99 25.45
C GLY A 225 -11.05 -2.85 24.57
N ARG A 226 -10.20 -3.87 24.50
CA ARG A 226 -8.96 -3.83 23.71
C ARG A 226 -9.24 -4.18 22.26
N ALA A 227 -8.50 -3.55 21.35
CA ALA A 227 -8.50 -3.97 19.96
C ALA A 227 -7.60 -5.18 19.74
N MET A 228 -7.82 -5.89 18.65
CA MET A 228 -6.90 -6.94 18.19
C MET A 228 -6.45 -6.70 16.75
N ARG A 229 -5.23 -7.11 16.41
CA ARG A 229 -4.82 -7.32 15.02
C ARG A 229 -4.58 -8.80 14.78
N ILE A 230 -5.37 -9.41 13.92
CA ILE A 230 -5.13 -10.76 13.40
C ILE A 230 -4.26 -10.60 12.16
N GLY A 231 -2.96 -10.88 12.30
CA GLY A 231 -1.97 -10.50 11.31
C GLY A 231 -1.07 -11.64 10.85
N THR A 232 -1.37 -12.17 9.66
CA THR A 232 -0.59 -13.22 9.02
C THR A 232 0.61 -12.65 8.29
N ASN A 233 1.77 -13.26 8.50
CA ASN A 233 2.98 -13.02 7.72
C ASN A 233 3.23 -14.23 6.82
N HIS A 234 3.58 -14.00 5.54
CA HIS A 234 3.85 -15.07 4.58
C HIS A 234 4.91 -16.07 5.08
N GLY A 235 6.02 -15.57 5.63
CA GLY A 235 7.10 -16.42 6.15
C GLY A 235 6.82 -17.12 7.49
N SER A 236 5.58 -17.10 7.99
CA SER A 236 5.23 -17.73 9.27
C SER A 236 3.84 -18.38 9.26
N LEU A 237 3.45 -18.97 8.13
CA LEU A 237 2.27 -19.84 8.08
C LEU A 237 2.51 -21.10 8.91
N SER A 238 1.46 -21.64 9.53
CA SER A 238 1.55 -22.90 10.28
C SER A 238 1.68 -24.10 9.34
N ASP A 239 2.25 -25.20 9.83
CA ASP A 239 2.43 -26.43 9.04
C ASP A 239 1.07 -26.93 8.48
N ARG A 240 0.00 -26.83 9.29
CA ARG A 240 -1.38 -27.12 8.87
C ARG A 240 -1.81 -26.31 7.64
N ILE A 241 -1.65 -24.98 7.68
CA ILE A 241 -2.03 -24.11 6.56
C ILE A 241 -1.17 -24.39 5.34
N MET A 242 0.13 -24.63 5.55
CA MET A 242 1.08 -24.97 4.50
C MET A 242 0.71 -26.28 3.79
N SER A 243 0.30 -27.31 4.53
CA SER A 243 -0.13 -28.60 3.95
C SER A 243 -1.41 -28.48 3.11
N TYR A 244 -2.41 -27.72 3.56
CA TYR A 244 -3.70 -27.61 2.86
C TYR A 244 -3.71 -26.59 1.71
N TYR A 245 -3.08 -25.44 1.91
CA TYR A 245 -3.20 -24.30 1.00
C TYR A 245 -1.87 -23.88 0.36
N GLY A 246 -0.75 -24.49 0.77
CA GLY A 246 0.59 -24.11 0.36
C GLY A 246 1.02 -22.73 0.87
N ASP A 247 2.25 -22.36 0.53
CA ASP A 247 2.77 -21.00 0.73
C ASP A 247 2.14 -20.05 -0.29
N SER A 248 0.91 -19.62 0.00
CA SER A 248 0.08 -18.91 -0.96
C SER A 248 -0.72 -17.77 -0.34
N PRO A 249 -1.16 -16.79 -1.16
CA PRO A 249 -2.13 -15.79 -0.71
C PRO A 249 -3.41 -16.41 -0.12
N GLN A 250 -3.79 -17.63 -0.51
CA GLN A 250 -4.92 -18.31 0.10
C GLN A 250 -4.62 -18.74 1.53
N GLY A 251 -3.48 -19.40 1.72
CA GLY A 251 -3.06 -19.87 3.04
C GLY A 251 -2.99 -18.70 4.03
N MET A 252 -2.50 -17.54 3.58
CA MET A 252 -2.49 -16.33 4.40
C MET A 252 -3.88 -15.90 4.87
N VAL A 253 -4.87 -15.92 3.98
CA VAL A 253 -6.26 -15.53 4.26
C VAL A 253 -6.93 -16.54 5.19
N GLU A 254 -6.82 -17.84 4.89
CA GLU A 254 -7.44 -18.88 5.72
C GLU A 254 -6.85 -18.91 7.13
N SER A 255 -5.52 -18.76 7.25
CA SER A 255 -4.85 -18.66 8.55
C SER A 255 -5.43 -17.53 9.41
N ALA A 256 -5.74 -16.37 8.80
CA ALA A 256 -6.39 -15.28 9.54
C ALA A 256 -7.87 -15.57 9.83
N PHE A 257 -8.57 -16.24 8.91
CA PHE A 257 -9.99 -16.55 9.05
C PHE A 257 -10.28 -17.59 10.12
N GLU A 258 -9.39 -18.56 10.36
CA GLU A 258 -9.48 -19.49 11.50
C GLU A 258 -9.67 -18.71 12.82
N PHE A 259 -8.85 -17.69 13.06
CA PHE A 259 -8.91 -16.85 14.26
C PHE A 259 -10.11 -15.89 14.24
N ALA A 260 -10.43 -15.31 13.08
CA ALA A 260 -11.55 -14.38 12.95
C ALA A 260 -12.91 -15.05 13.18
N ARG A 261 -13.07 -16.31 12.77
CA ARG A 261 -14.27 -17.12 13.03
C ARG A 261 -14.47 -17.31 14.54
N ILE A 262 -13.41 -17.55 15.31
CA ILE A 262 -13.46 -17.62 16.78
C ILE A 262 -13.87 -16.28 17.39
N CYS A 263 -13.25 -15.17 16.97
CA CYS A 263 -13.64 -13.83 17.41
C CYS A 263 -15.14 -13.57 17.20
N ARG A 264 -15.67 -13.92 16.01
CA ARG A 264 -17.09 -13.74 15.69
C ARG A 264 -18.01 -14.68 16.48
N LYS A 265 -17.60 -15.93 16.71
CA LYS A 265 -18.34 -16.88 17.55
C LYS A 265 -18.52 -16.34 18.98
N LEU A 266 -17.53 -15.59 19.47
CA LEU A 266 -17.54 -14.92 20.78
C LEU A 266 -18.08 -13.47 20.74
N ASP A 267 -18.69 -13.06 19.61
CA ASP A 267 -19.24 -11.71 19.43
C ASP A 267 -18.20 -10.62 19.76
N PHE A 268 -16.97 -10.80 19.29
CA PHE A 268 -15.89 -9.84 19.41
C PHE A 268 -15.55 -9.28 18.02
N HIS A 269 -15.86 -8.00 17.82
CA HIS A 269 -15.72 -7.32 16.53
C HIS A 269 -14.65 -6.21 16.53
N ASN A 270 -14.00 -5.95 17.66
CA ASN A 270 -12.98 -4.90 17.78
C ASN A 270 -11.61 -5.38 17.27
N PHE A 271 -11.54 -5.83 16.01
CA PHE A 271 -10.30 -6.34 15.41
C PHE A 271 -10.07 -5.90 13.97
N VAL A 272 -8.79 -5.92 13.56
CA VAL A 272 -8.34 -5.58 12.20
C VAL A 272 -7.51 -6.70 11.61
N PHE A 273 -7.44 -6.77 10.29
CA PHE A 273 -6.59 -7.73 9.58
C PHE A 273 -5.28 -7.13 9.08
N SER A 274 -4.25 -7.96 8.93
CA SER A 274 -3.09 -7.66 8.08
C SER A 274 -2.56 -8.90 7.39
N MET A 275 -2.17 -8.77 6.12
CA MET A 275 -1.53 -9.79 5.30
C MET A 275 -0.16 -9.28 4.85
N LYS A 276 0.90 -9.50 5.62
CA LYS A 276 2.23 -8.98 5.27
C LYS A 276 3.07 -10.01 4.52
N ALA A 277 3.73 -9.55 3.46
CA ALA A 277 4.76 -10.30 2.75
C ALA A 277 5.91 -9.36 2.39
N SER A 278 7.12 -9.91 2.24
CA SER A 278 8.28 -9.16 1.75
C SER A 278 8.24 -9.00 0.23
N ASN A 279 7.49 -9.84 -0.48
CA ASN A 279 7.17 -9.65 -1.89
C ASN A 279 5.86 -8.83 -2.02
N PRO A 280 5.90 -7.60 -2.57
CA PRO A 280 4.71 -6.77 -2.76
C PRO A 280 3.62 -7.45 -3.60
N VAL A 281 3.98 -8.30 -4.57
CA VAL A 281 3.00 -9.01 -5.41
C VAL A 281 2.14 -9.94 -4.56
N ILE A 282 2.77 -10.76 -3.72
CA ILE A 282 2.07 -11.68 -2.81
C ILE A 282 1.20 -10.91 -1.82
N MET A 283 1.75 -9.83 -1.23
CA MET A 283 1.01 -8.96 -0.33
C MET A 283 -0.26 -8.43 -0.99
N VAL A 284 -0.15 -7.81 -2.17
CA VAL A 284 -1.29 -7.24 -2.89
C VAL A 284 -2.35 -8.30 -3.18
N GLN A 285 -1.96 -9.48 -3.67
CA GLN A 285 -2.91 -10.56 -3.94
C GLN A 285 -3.59 -11.08 -2.67
N ALA A 286 -2.87 -11.16 -1.55
CA ALA A 286 -3.43 -11.59 -0.28
C ALA A 286 -4.49 -10.61 0.26
N TYR A 287 -4.25 -9.28 0.20
CA TYR A 287 -5.28 -8.31 0.61
C TYR A 287 -6.49 -8.29 -0.33
N ARG A 288 -6.28 -8.33 -1.64
CA ARG A 288 -7.39 -8.39 -2.61
C ARG A 288 -8.26 -9.61 -2.38
N ARG A 289 -7.62 -10.77 -2.13
CA ARG A 289 -8.32 -11.99 -1.79
C ARG A 289 -9.04 -11.91 -0.45
N LEU A 290 -8.37 -11.44 0.59
CA LEU A 290 -8.95 -11.22 1.91
C LEU A 290 -10.25 -10.42 1.81
N VAL A 291 -10.24 -9.31 1.07
CA VAL A 291 -11.42 -8.45 0.91
C VAL A 291 -12.51 -9.15 0.11
N ALA A 292 -12.16 -9.86 -0.96
CA ALA A 292 -13.13 -10.66 -1.72
C ALA A 292 -13.84 -11.71 -0.85
N GLU A 293 -13.10 -12.42 0.01
CA GLU A 293 -13.68 -13.39 0.95
C GLU A 293 -14.53 -12.70 2.03
N MET A 294 -14.05 -11.59 2.61
CA MET A 294 -14.82 -10.81 3.57
C MET A 294 -16.12 -10.30 2.97
N ASN A 295 -16.11 -9.78 1.73
CA ASN A 295 -17.29 -9.31 1.04
C ASN A 295 -18.31 -10.45 0.83
N ALA A 296 -17.85 -11.65 0.46
CA ALA A 296 -18.71 -12.83 0.32
C ALA A 296 -19.38 -13.24 1.65
N LEU A 297 -18.73 -12.98 2.78
CA LEU A 297 -19.25 -13.24 4.12
C LEU A 297 -20.00 -12.06 4.74
N GLY A 298 -20.09 -10.91 4.05
CA GLY A 298 -20.67 -9.68 4.59
C GLY A 298 -19.85 -9.06 5.73
N TRP A 299 -18.53 -9.25 5.74
CA TRP A 299 -17.63 -8.71 6.76
C TRP A 299 -16.97 -7.41 6.27
N ASP A 300 -16.85 -6.45 7.17
CA ASP A 300 -16.40 -5.08 6.87
C ASP A 300 -15.18 -4.65 7.70
N TYR A 301 -14.39 -5.61 8.22
CA TYR A 301 -13.30 -5.28 9.13
C TYR A 301 -12.20 -4.41 8.48
N PRO A 302 -11.54 -3.53 9.25
CA PRO A 302 -10.45 -2.69 8.76
C PRO A 302 -9.15 -3.43 8.43
N LEU A 303 -8.32 -2.78 7.62
CA LEU A 303 -7.05 -3.30 7.11
C LEU A 303 -5.84 -2.50 7.61
N HIS A 304 -4.89 -3.19 8.22
CA HIS A 304 -3.54 -2.70 8.50
C HIS A 304 -2.61 -3.10 7.38
N LEU A 305 -2.13 -2.15 6.57
CA LEU A 305 -1.21 -2.42 5.47
C LEU A 305 0.26 -2.29 5.90
N GLY A 306 1.12 -2.99 5.17
CA GLY A 306 2.56 -2.77 5.23
C GLY A 306 3.35 -3.90 4.61
N VAL A 307 4.33 -3.56 3.78
CA VAL A 307 5.34 -4.50 3.31
C VAL A 307 6.26 -4.82 4.49
N THR A 308 6.55 -6.10 4.74
CA THR A 308 7.56 -6.49 5.75
C THR A 308 8.92 -6.53 5.10
N GLU A 309 9.99 -6.27 5.85
CA GLU A 309 11.37 -6.33 5.35
C GLU A 309 11.53 -5.53 4.04
N ALA A 310 11.15 -4.25 4.10
CA ALA A 310 11.20 -3.40 2.91
C ALA A 310 12.66 -3.09 2.51
N GLY A 311 13.56 -3.06 3.50
CA GLY A 311 14.96 -2.67 3.32
C GLY A 311 15.23 -1.30 3.91
N GLU A 312 16.31 -0.66 3.48
CA GLU A 312 16.74 0.66 3.93
C GLU A 312 16.67 1.69 2.81
N GLY A 313 16.76 2.98 3.16
CA GLY A 313 16.88 4.06 2.19
C GLY A 313 15.73 4.13 1.18
N GLU A 314 16.02 4.66 -0.01
CA GLU A 314 15.00 4.86 -1.04
C GLU A 314 14.42 3.54 -1.55
N ASP A 315 15.20 2.47 -1.64
CA ASP A 315 14.72 1.16 -2.10
C ASP A 315 13.62 0.61 -1.19
N GLY A 316 13.80 0.72 0.14
CA GLY A 316 12.76 0.33 1.11
C GLY A 316 11.49 1.18 1.02
N ARG A 317 11.64 2.48 0.75
CA ARG A 317 10.51 3.40 0.54
C ARG A 317 9.77 3.09 -0.76
N MET A 318 10.48 2.85 -1.85
CA MET A 318 9.92 2.50 -3.16
C MET A 318 9.20 1.15 -3.11
N LYS A 319 9.82 0.13 -2.50
CA LYS A 319 9.19 -1.19 -2.31
C LYS A 319 7.90 -1.09 -1.49
N SER A 320 7.91 -0.26 -0.45
CA SER A 320 6.71 0.00 0.37
C SER A 320 5.65 0.77 -0.42
N ALA A 321 6.04 1.74 -1.24
CA ALA A 321 5.14 2.49 -2.11
C ALA A 321 4.46 1.58 -3.15
N ILE A 322 5.20 0.64 -3.74
CA ILE A 322 4.63 -0.35 -4.67
C ILE A 322 3.57 -1.21 -3.97
N GLY A 323 3.85 -1.75 -2.79
CA GLY A 323 2.90 -2.62 -2.08
C GLY A 323 1.71 -1.87 -1.49
N ILE A 324 1.98 -0.84 -0.69
CA ILE A 324 0.95 -0.06 0.02
C ILE A 324 0.17 0.82 -0.97
N GLY A 325 0.87 1.54 -1.85
CA GLY A 325 0.25 2.45 -2.81
C GLY A 325 -0.72 1.75 -3.75
N THR A 326 -0.38 0.54 -4.23
CA THR A 326 -1.29 -0.26 -5.07
C THR A 326 -2.61 -0.56 -4.36
N LEU A 327 -2.56 -0.92 -3.07
CA LEU A 327 -3.77 -1.23 -2.29
C LEU A 327 -4.56 0.03 -1.94
N LEU A 328 -3.87 1.13 -1.64
CA LEU A 328 -4.53 2.42 -1.42
C LEU A 328 -5.26 2.89 -2.68
N GLN A 329 -4.70 2.66 -3.88
CA GLN A 329 -5.38 2.94 -5.15
C GLN A 329 -6.63 2.07 -5.36
N ASP A 330 -6.62 0.82 -4.91
CA ASP A 330 -7.80 -0.05 -4.86
C ASP A 330 -8.85 0.41 -3.82
N GLY A 331 -8.54 1.46 -3.04
CA GLY A 331 -9.37 1.95 -1.94
C GLY A 331 -9.26 1.11 -0.65
N LEU A 332 -8.24 0.25 -0.56
CA LEU A 332 -8.03 -0.66 0.56
C LEU A 332 -7.00 -0.08 1.52
N GLY A 333 -7.33 0.01 2.81
CA GLY A 333 -6.40 0.44 3.87
C GLY A 333 -7.02 1.43 4.85
N ASP A 334 -6.85 1.14 6.14
CA ASP A 334 -7.36 1.98 7.23
C ASP A 334 -6.25 2.39 8.20
N THR A 335 -5.14 1.65 8.17
CA THR A 335 -3.91 2.03 8.84
C THR A 335 -2.72 1.46 8.11
N ILE A 336 -1.56 2.11 8.20
CA ILE A 336 -0.36 1.72 7.47
C ILE A 336 0.87 1.73 8.37
N ARG A 337 1.84 0.86 8.05
CA ARG A 337 3.21 0.94 8.54
C ARG A 337 4.17 0.54 7.42
N VAL A 338 5.07 1.44 7.06
CA VAL A 338 6.28 1.17 6.27
C VAL A 338 7.29 0.50 7.21
N SER A 339 7.91 -0.61 6.80
CA SER A 339 8.83 -1.36 7.66
C SER A 339 10.27 -1.21 7.15
N LEU A 340 10.96 -0.16 7.62
CA LEU A 340 12.35 0.13 7.22
C LEU A 340 13.34 -0.52 8.20
N THR A 341 14.57 -0.75 7.74
CA THR A 341 15.68 -1.14 8.62
C THR A 341 16.21 0.05 9.46
N GLU A 342 15.84 1.28 9.08
CA GLU A 342 16.28 2.50 9.75
C GLU A 342 15.49 2.78 11.04
N ALA A 343 15.85 3.87 11.73
CA ALA A 343 15.14 4.33 12.92
C ALA A 343 13.63 4.53 12.65
N PRO A 344 12.74 4.14 13.59
CA PRO A 344 11.29 4.11 13.36
C PRO A 344 10.67 5.45 12.98
N GLU A 345 11.27 6.55 13.45
CA GLU A 345 10.95 7.92 13.08
C GLU A 345 10.97 8.13 11.55
N LYS A 346 11.92 7.49 10.86
CA LYS A 346 12.04 7.57 9.41
C LYS A 346 10.97 6.79 8.65
N GLU A 347 10.20 5.93 9.33
CA GLU A 347 9.03 5.25 8.75
C GLU A 347 7.83 6.21 8.63
N ILE A 348 7.77 7.28 9.45
CA ILE A 348 6.57 8.12 9.61
C ILE A 348 6.30 8.99 8.39
N ASP A 349 7.30 9.72 7.87
CA ASP A 349 7.12 10.59 6.70
C ASP A 349 6.64 9.81 5.45
N PRO A 350 7.29 8.70 5.05
CA PRO A 350 6.80 7.88 3.94
C PRO A 350 5.37 7.38 4.15
N CYS A 351 4.99 7.02 5.38
CA CYS A 351 3.61 6.65 5.69
C CYS A 351 2.66 7.82 5.43
N LYS A 352 2.91 8.99 6.03
CA LYS A 352 2.06 10.18 5.85
C LYS A 352 1.90 10.53 4.37
N ARG A 353 3.00 10.54 3.62
CA ARG A 353 2.99 10.80 2.18
C ARG A 353 2.17 9.77 1.42
N LEU A 354 2.30 8.47 1.72
CA LEU A 354 1.51 7.42 1.07
C LEU A 354 0.03 7.49 1.41
N ALA A 355 -0.33 7.70 2.68
CA ALA A 355 -1.73 7.87 3.09
C ALA A 355 -2.39 9.06 2.38
N ASN A 356 -1.68 10.18 2.31
CA ASN A 356 -2.16 11.38 1.61
C ASN A 356 -2.24 11.17 0.10
N LEU A 357 -1.19 10.62 -0.53
CA LEU A 357 -1.19 10.36 -1.97
C LEU A 357 -2.23 9.31 -2.37
N GLY A 358 -2.45 8.27 -1.56
CA GLY A 358 -3.47 7.26 -1.84
C GLY A 358 -4.88 7.87 -1.87
N MET A 359 -5.19 8.76 -0.93
CA MET A 359 -6.48 9.47 -0.91
C MET A 359 -6.57 10.56 -1.99
N LYS A 360 -5.47 11.32 -2.21
CA LYS A 360 -5.42 12.42 -3.19
C LYS A 360 -5.21 11.98 -4.64
N ALA A 361 -4.66 10.80 -4.92
CA ALA A 361 -4.48 10.32 -6.30
C ALA A 361 -5.82 10.16 -7.03
N ALA A 362 -6.92 10.04 -6.28
CA ALA A 362 -8.29 10.06 -6.80
C ALA A 362 -8.74 11.47 -7.25
N GLU A 363 -8.17 12.49 -6.63
CA GLU A 363 -8.46 13.90 -6.81
C GLU A 363 -7.27 14.53 -7.54
N ILE A 364 -7.10 14.23 -8.82
CA ILE A 364 -6.04 14.81 -9.66
C ILE A 364 -6.13 16.34 -9.53
N GLN A 365 -5.28 16.97 -8.70
CA GLN A 365 -5.32 18.43 -8.54
C GLN A 365 -4.37 19.15 -9.50
N TYR A 366 -3.23 18.54 -9.83
CA TYR A 366 -2.24 19.13 -10.72
C TYR A 366 -1.66 18.10 -11.68
N VAL A 367 -1.72 18.39 -12.97
CA VAL A 367 -1.11 17.56 -14.03
C VAL A 367 -0.05 18.39 -14.74
N SER A 368 1.23 18.10 -14.55
CA SER A 368 2.31 18.82 -15.24
C SER A 368 3.05 17.89 -16.19
N CYS A 369 3.30 18.33 -17.43
CA CYS A 369 4.14 17.55 -18.35
C CYS A 369 5.58 17.43 -17.80
N PRO A 370 6.36 16.40 -18.15
CA PRO A 370 7.81 16.48 -17.98
C PRO A 370 8.35 17.67 -18.82
N SER A 371 9.38 18.36 -18.33
CA SER A 371 10.05 19.38 -19.14
C SER A 371 10.77 18.72 -20.33
N CYS A 372 10.80 19.40 -21.46
CA CYS A 372 11.52 18.94 -22.65
C CYS A 372 12.04 20.14 -23.47
N GLY A 373 12.79 19.90 -24.54
CA GLY A 373 13.30 20.97 -25.41
C GLY A 373 12.23 21.80 -26.14
N ARG A 374 10.93 21.46 -25.99
CA ARG A 374 9.81 22.24 -26.51
C ARG A 374 9.17 23.15 -25.46
N THR A 375 9.56 23.01 -24.20
CA THR A 375 8.99 23.80 -23.10
C THR A 375 9.32 25.28 -23.29
N LEU A 376 8.31 26.13 -23.25
CA LEU A 376 8.41 27.56 -23.60
C LEU A 376 8.61 28.49 -22.39
N PHE A 377 8.65 27.94 -21.18
CA PHE A 377 8.77 28.66 -19.91
C PHE A 377 9.35 27.75 -18.82
N ASP A 378 9.78 28.32 -17.69
CA ASP A 378 10.20 27.47 -16.56
C ASP A 378 8.98 26.78 -15.95
N LEU A 379 8.79 25.52 -16.32
CA LEU A 379 7.66 24.72 -15.87
C LEU A 379 7.69 24.51 -14.36
N GLN A 380 8.88 24.39 -13.75
CA GLN A 380 9.01 24.12 -12.32
C GLN A 380 8.60 25.34 -11.51
N GLU A 381 9.09 26.52 -11.91
CA GLU A 381 8.76 27.80 -11.26
C GLU A 381 7.27 28.10 -11.37
N ILE A 382 6.70 28.04 -12.58
CA ILE A 382 5.27 28.30 -12.80
C ILE A 382 4.39 27.25 -12.10
N SER A 383 4.80 25.99 -12.09
CA SER A 383 4.04 24.96 -11.35
C SER A 383 4.06 25.20 -9.85
N ALA A 384 5.16 25.70 -9.30
CA ALA A 384 5.24 26.08 -7.90
C ALA A 384 4.35 27.29 -7.60
N GLU A 385 4.41 28.33 -8.43
CA GLU A 385 3.58 29.54 -8.29
C GLU A 385 2.08 29.23 -8.32
N ILE A 386 1.64 28.45 -9.33
CA ILE A 386 0.23 28.06 -9.44
C ILE A 386 -0.19 27.26 -8.21
N ARG A 387 0.60 26.26 -7.79
CA ARG A 387 0.29 25.46 -6.59
C ARG A 387 0.20 26.30 -5.32
N GLU A 388 1.11 27.24 -5.13
CA GLU A 388 1.09 28.16 -3.98
C GLU A 388 -0.25 28.92 -3.94
N LYS A 389 -0.66 29.48 -5.08
CA LYS A 389 -1.89 30.28 -5.18
C LYS A 389 -3.19 29.46 -5.19
N THR A 390 -3.17 28.16 -5.56
CA THR A 390 -4.41 27.37 -5.76
C THR A 390 -4.52 26.11 -4.91
N SER A 391 -3.54 25.78 -4.06
CA SER A 391 -3.53 24.53 -3.26
C SER A 391 -4.68 24.39 -2.26
N HIS A 392 -5.30 25.50 -1.87
CA HIS A 392 -6.44 25.55 -0.95
C HIS A 392 -7.78 25.20 -1.63
N LEU A 393 -7.83 25.13 -2.96
CA LEU A 393 -9.07 24.89 -3.71
C LEU A 393 -9.47 23.39 -3.64
N PRO A 394 -10.67 23.07 -3.10
CA PRO A 394 -11.12 21.69 -3.01
C PRO A 394 -11.59 21.18 -4.38
N GLY A 395 -11.05 20.03 -4.80
CA GLY A 395 -11.52 19.33 -6.01
C GLY A 395 -11.38 20.10 -7.32
N VAL A 396 -10.42 21.02 -7.43
CA VAL A 396 -10.07 21.70 -8.69
C VAL A 396 -8.82 21.08 -9.29
N SER A 397 -8.90 20.69 -10.55
CA SER A 397 -7.81 20.05 -11.31
C SER A 397 -7.22 20.99 -12.35
N ILE A 398 -5.91 21.23 -12.28
CA ILE A 398 -5.19 22.20 -13.12
C ILE A 398 -4.05 21.50 -13.86
N ALA A 399 -4.08 21.55 -15.19
CA ALA A 399 -3.01 21.04 -16.04
C ALA A 399 -2.03 22.16 -16.43
N ILE A 400 -0.72 21.90 -16.35
CA ILE A 400 0.36 22.84 -16.63
C ILE A 400 1.30 22.23 -17.66
N MET A 401 1.26 22.77 -18.88
CA MET A 401 1.85 22.16 -20.06
C MET A 401 2.83 23.11 -20.72
N GLY A 402 4.08 22.67 -20.86
CA GLY A 402 5.17 23.49 -21.40
C GLY A 402 5.02 23.86 -22.88
N CYS A 403 4.17 23.14 -23.63
CA CYS A 403 3.94 23.38 -25.05
C CYS A 403 2.56 22.87 -25.52
N ILE A 404 2.13 23.38 -26.67
CA ILE A 404 0.84 23.01 -27.30
C ILE A 404 0.76 21.57 -27.84
N VAL A 405 1.89 20.88 -28.03
CA VAL A 405 1.92 19.59 -28.76
C VAL A 405 1.15 18.49 -28.03
N ASN A 406 1.53 18.21 -26.79
CA ASN A 406 0.83 17.24 -25.96
C ASN A 406 -0.17 17.90 -25.00
N GLY A 407 -0.05 19.22 -24.78
CA GLY A 407 -0.78 19.93 -23.73
C GLY A 407 -2.30 19.69 -23.76
N PRO A 408 -2.99 19.94 -24.90
CA PRO A 408 -4.44 19.77 -24.99
C PRO A 408 -4.94 18.33 -24.83
N GLY A 409 -4.12 17.34 -25.17
CA GLY A 409 -4.47 15.92 -25.03
C GLY A 409 -4.26 15.41 -23.61
N GLU A 410 -3.12 15.74 -22.98
CA GLU A 410 -2.76 15.32 -21.62
C GLU A 410 -3.60 16.00 -20.53
N MET A 411 -4.20 17.17 -20.83
CA MET A 411 -5.09 17.88 -19.91
C MET A 411 -6.58 17.55 -20.06
N ALA A 412 -6.95 16.58 -20.92
CA ALA A 412 -8.34 16.29 -21.26
C ALA A 412 -9.26 16.02 -20.07
N ASP A 413 -8.69 15.56 -18.95
CA ASP A 413 -9.38 15.21 -17.72
C ASP A 413 -9.25 16.29 -16.61
N ALA A 414 -8.58 17.41 -16.90
CA ALA A 414 -8.43 18.54 -15.98
C ALA A 414 -9.53 19.60 -16.20
N ASP A 415 -9.92 20.30 -15.13
CA ASP A 415 -10.90 21.39 -15.16
C ASP A 415 -10.33 22.60 -15.90
N PHE A 416 -9.06 22.95 -15.63
CA PHE A 416 -8.38 24.11 -16.21
C PHE A 416 -7.02 23.74 -16.77
N GLY A 417 -6.59 24.44 -17.82
CA GLY A 417 -5.28 24.24 -18.46
C GLY A 417 -4.49 25.53 -18.60
N TYR A 418 -3.18 25.45 -18.32
CA TYR A 418 -2.16 26.47 -18.54
C TYR A 418 -1.15 25.93 -19.53
N VAL A 419 -1.18 26.41 -20.78
CA VAL A 419 -0.40 25.81 -21.89
C VAL A 419 0.49 26.85 -22.56
N GLY A 420 1.77 26.53 -22.75
CA GLY A 420 2.67 27.34 -23.56
C GLY A 420 2.25 27.35 -25.04
N GLY A 421 1.70 28.48 -25.49
CA GLY A 421 1.26 28.66 -26.88
C GLY A 421 2.38 29.15 -27.80
N ALA A 422 3.19 30.09 -27.32
CA ALA A 422 4.35 30.64 -28.01
C ALA A 422 5.37 31.17 -26.98
N PRO A 423 6.64 31.48 -27.37
CA PRO A 423 7.60 32.07 -26.45
C PRO A 423 7.02 33.34 -25.77
N GLY A 424 7.08 33.38 -24.44
CA GLY A 424 6.51 34.47 -23.64
C GLY A 424 4.98 34.47 -23.50
N LYS A 425 4.27 33.50 -24.10
CA LYS A 425 2.81 33.53 -24.23
C LYS A 425 2.12 32.23 -23.80
N ILE A 426 1.01 32.40 -23.09
CA ILE A 426 0.23 31.33 -22.50
C ILE A 426 -1.20 31.34 -23.05
N ASP A 427 -1.73 30.15 -23.29
CA ASP A 427 -3.13 29.91 -23.60
C ASP A 427 -3.78 29.21 -22.39
N LEU A 428 -4.96 29.69 -21.98
CA LEU A 428 -5.74 29.12 -20.89
C LEU A 428 -6.95 28.37 -21.40
N TYR A 429 -7.23 27.24 -20.76
CA TYR A 429 -8.27 26.30 -21.15
C TYR A 429 -9.25 26.02 -20.03
N VAL A 430 -10.48 25.67 -20.40
CA VAL A 430 -11.47 25.04 -19.52
C VAL A 430 -11.85 23.72 -20.17
N GLY A 431 -11.53 22.60 -19.50
CA GLY A 431 -11.53 21.29 -20.14
C GLY A 431 -10.65 21.26 -21.39
N LYS A 432 -11.28 21.07 -22.56
CA LYS A 432 -10.59 21.01 -23.87
C LYS A 432 -10.64 22.32 -24.65
N ASP A 433 -11.42 23.29 -24.19
CA ASP A 433 -11.70 24.51 -24.94
C ASP A 433 -10.73 25.63 -24.55
N VAL A 434 -10.13 26.26 -25.56
CA VAL A 434 -9.26 27.41 -25.35
C VAL A 434 -10.13 28.63 -25.07
N VAL A 435 -10.08 29.17 -23.85
CA VAL A 435 -10.92 30.31 -23.44
C VAL A 435 -10.17 31.63 -23.59
N ARG A 436 -8.86 31.64 -23.28
CA ARG A 436 -8.01 32.84 -23.40
C ARG A 436 -6.72 32.46 -24.14
N ARG A 437 -6.28 33.31 -25.06
CA ARG A 437 -5.12 33.04 -25.92
C ARG A 437 -4.06 34.12 -25.80
N ALA A 438 -2.81 33.72 -26.03
CA ALA A 438 -1.67 34.61 -26.20
C ALA A 438 -1.48 35.62 -25.05
N ILE A 439 -1.79 35.20 -23.81
CA ILE A 439 -1.61 36.00 -22.60
C ILE A 439 -0.12 36.13 -22.34
N GLN A 440 0.36 37.34 -22.02
CA GLN A 440 1.74 37.53 -21.60
C GLN A 440 1.99 36.75 -20.31
N MET A 441 3.09 36.00 -20.25
CA MET A 441 3.40 35.08 -19.16
C MET A 441 3.33 35.74 -17.77
N GLU A 442 3.79 36.98 -17.66
CA GLU A 442 3.75 37.81 -16.44
C GLU A 442 2.34 38.05 -15.87
N HIS A 443 1.29 37.87 -16.67
CA HIS A 443 -0.11 38.04 -16.27
C HIS A 443 -0.91 36.74 -16.33
N ALA A 444 -0.28 35.64 -16.78
CA ALA A 444 -0.99 34.41 -17.10
C ALA A 444 -1.48 33.67 -15.85
N THR A 445 -0.71 33.67 -14.76
CA THR A 445 -1.10 33.03 -13.49
C THR A 445 -2.31 33.74 -12.87
N ASP A 446 -2.32 35.07 -12.85
CA ASP A 446 -3.45 35.83 -12.32
C ASP A 446 -4.68 35.68 -13.22
N ALA A 447 -4.49 35.67 -14.54
CA ALA A 447 -5.56 35.39 -15.49
C ALA A 447 -6.17 33.98 -15.34
N LEU A 448 -5.37 32.98 -14.91
CA LEU A 448 -5.86 31.65 -14.56
C LEU A 448 -6.73 31.69 -13.31
N ILE A 449 -6.31 32.43 -12.27
CA ILE A 449 -7.09 32.60 -11.04
C ILE A 449 -8.43 33.27 -11.32
N ASP A 450 -8.43 34.33 -12.12
CA ASP A 450 -9.67 35.00 -12.53
C ASP A 450 -10.59 34.07 -13.31
N LEU A 451 -10.03 33.24 -14.19
CA LEU A 451 -10.80 32.23 -14.91
C LEU A 451 -11.44 31.21 -13.96
N ILE A 452 -10.72 30.76 -12.92
CA ILE A 452 -11.24 29.85 -11.89
C ILE A 452 -12.39 30.52 -11.11
N LYS A 453 -12.23 31.80 -10.75
CA LYS A 453 -13.26 32.61 -10.07
C LYS A 453 -14.52 32.77 -10.92
N GLU A 454 -14.36 33.09 -12.21
CA GLU A 454 -15.45 33.23 -13.17
C GLU A 454 -16.29 31.96 -13.31
N HIS A 455 -15.67 30.79 -13.13
CA HIS A 455 -16.35 29.48 -13.18
C HIS A 455 -16.89 29.03 -11.81
N GLY A 456 -16.84 29.88 -10.77
CA GLY A 456 -17.39 29.60 -9.45
C GLY A 456 -16.67 28.48 -8.69
N ARG A 457 -15.41 28.20 -9.05
CA ARG A 457 -14.59 27.13 -8.45
C ARG A 457 -13.57 27.67 -7.44
N TRP A 458 -13.59 28.98 -7.18
CA TRP A 458 -12.72 29.63 -6.20
C TRP A 458 -13.34 29.62 -4.81
N VAL A 459 -12.52 29.32 -3.80
CA VAL A 459 -12.85 29.44 -2.38
C VAL A 459 -11.71 30.21 -1.75
N ASP A 460 -11.99 31.24 -0.95
CA ASP A 460 -10.90 32.00 -0.33
C ASP A 460 -10.12 31.14 0.68
N PRO A 461 -8.79 31.32 0.78
CA PRO A 461 -7.98 30.61 1.75
C PRO A 461 -8.49 30.90 3.17
N ALA A 462 -8.46 29.87 4.04
CA ALA A 462 -8.81 30.06 5.44
C ALA A 462 -7.91 31.15 6.05
N LYS A 463 -8.52 32.13 6.72
CA LYS A 463 -7.75 33.14 7.45
C LYS A 463 -6.97 32.42 8.56
N GLU A 464 -5.65 32.58 8.57
CA GLU A 464 -4.82 32.17 9.70
C GLU A 464 -5.28 32.99 10.93
N GLU A 465 -5.87 32.32 11.91
CA GLU A 465 -6.11 32.85 13.27
C GLU A 465 -4.91 32.57 14.18
#